data_AF-A0A937CCG7-F1
#
_entry.id   AF-A0A937CCG7-F1
#
_cell.length_a   1.000
_cell.length_b   1.000
_cell.length_c   1.000
_cell.angle_alpha   90.00
_cell.angle_beta   90.00
_cell.angle_gamma   90.00
#
_symmetry.space_group_name_H-M   'P 1'
#
loop_
_entity.id
_entity.type
_entity.pdbx_description
1 polymer ?
#
loop_
_entity_poly.entity_id
_entity_poly.type
_entity_poly.pdbx_seq_one_letter_code
_entity_poly.pdbx_strand_id
1 'polypeptide(L)'
;MKKIISLLMLVMSITGTAIAQQEPGVTNADKIFNIPAGYLKRSFTADLGKGNKMQIELTDLEDLDRFKNIDSLLRIFLQDMAALKDSLTDELSAKRIDYLTDELGRKKIHIRLSKPDGASFLLQQGNLSALKLEQDTVIFSGSYVYKVTSTLLKPFTEMRYYRLSFFVNQLSDLNGLSSAGLNEKINTIQKSQKLRWVKSNDDTWHIKNGDQSIYSNHQPRGYVSGTGAGDYLTSLTTISIQNYKNYFVPSVSLGIGLGFNNGKVKQEMGLLLGTQFFFSKNAQGSLQTYRNDFLTFTYKRFPLEKRMMFRFFFYKWFFFWLPD
;
A
#
# COMPACT_ATOMS: atom_id res chain seq x y z
N MET A 1 -23.06 26.76 38.38
CA MET A 1 -21.72 26.13 38.35
C MET A 1 -21.74 24.62 38.62
N LYS A 2 -22.36 24.13 39.71
CA LYS A 2 -22.36 22.67 40.04
C LYS A 2 -22.91 21.75 38.93
N LYS A 3 -23.94 22.17 38.19
CA LYS A 3 -24.52 21.40 37.06
C LYS A 3 -23.59 21.27 35.84
N ILE A 4 -22.69 22.23 35.63
CA ILE A 4 -21.75 22.23 34.49
C ILE A 4 -20.61 21.24 34.74
N ILE A 5 -20.16 21.12 35.99
CA ILE A 5 -19.10 20.18 36.39
C ILE A 5 -19.58 18.73 36.20
N SER A 6 -20.83 18.43 36.55
CA SER A 6 -21.42 17.10 36.37
C SER A 6 -21.55 16.70 34.90
N LEU A 7 -21.89 17.64 34.00
CA LEU A 7 -22.00 17.39 32.57
C LEU A 7 -20.62 17.13 31.93
N LEU A 8 -19.58 17.86 32.36
CA LEU A 8 -18.20 17.66 31.90
C LEU A 8 -17.63 16.30 32.32
N MET A 9 -17.94 15.82 33.53
CA MET A 9 -17.55 14.46 33.93
C MET A 9 -18.26 13.38 33.11
N LEU A 10 -19.54 13.59 32.76
CA LEU A 10 -20.29 12.63 31.95
C LEU A 10 -19.72 12.53 30.53
N VAL A 11 -19.35 13.66 29.91
CA VAL A 11 -18.76 13.68 28.56
C VAL A 11 -17.36 13.06 28.53
N MET A 12 -16.55 13.24 29.58
CA MET A 12 -15.25 12.54 29.69
C MET A 12 -15.37 11.06 30.02
N SER A 13 -16.49 10.62 30.61
CA SER A 13 -16.74 9.20 30.90
C SER A 13 -17.15 8.38 29.66
N ILE A 14 -17.60 9.04 28.59
CA ILE A 14 -18.04 8.39 27.34
C ILE A 14 -16.86 8.17 26.37
N THR A 15 -15.72 8.85 26.55
CA THR A 15 -14.52 8.68 25.72
C THR A 15 -13.58 7.57 26.21
N GLY A 16 -14.01 6.77 27.18
CA GLY A 16 -13.33 5.52 27.52
C GLY A 16 -13.51 4.50 26.41
N THR A 17 -12.77 4.65 25.31
CA THR A 17 -12.47 3.49 24.48
C THR A 17 -11.84 2.47 25.42
N ALA A 18 -12.53 1.35 25.64
CA ALA A 18 -11.98 0.26 26.42
C ALA A 18 -10.66 -0.14 25.77
N ILE A 19 -9.54 0.26 26.38
CA ILE A 19 -8.16 -0.12 26.02
C ILE A 19 -7.97 -1.66 26.09
N ALA A 20 -9.00 -2.38 26.55
CA ALA A 20 -9.12 -3.83 26.55
C ALA A 20 -9.60 -4.46 25.22
N GLN A 21 -9.91 -3.68 24.17
CA GLN A 21 -9.84 -4.23 22.80
C GLN A 21 -8.36 -4.31 22.40
N GLN A 22 -7.62 -5.14 23.14
CA GLN A 22 -6.31 -5.62 22.73
C GLN A 22 -6.52 -6.26 21.37
N GLU A 23 -5.91 -5.69 20.33
CA GLU A 23 -5.61 -6.46 19.14
C GLU A 23 -5.07 -7.82 19.63
N PRO A 24 -5.63 -8.95 19.19
CA PRO A 24 -5.21 -10.26 19.68
C PRO A 24 -3.68 -10.30 19.59
N GLY A 25 -3.03 -10.41 20.75
CA GLY A 25 -1.59 -10.21 20.85
C GLY A 25 -0.90 -11.07 19.81
N VAL A 26 -0.13 -10.44 18.91
CA VAL A 26 0.54 -11.13 17.81
C VAL A 26 1.34 -12.30 18.38
N THR A 27 0.87 -13.52 18.12
CA THR A 27 1.51 -14.70 18.68
C THR A 27 2.91 -14.87 18.08
N ASN A 28 3.79 -15.63 18.74
CA ASN A 28 5.10 -15.90 18.16
C ASN A 28 4.98 -16.65 16.82
N ALA A 29 3.95 -17.46 16.64
CA ALA A 29 3.61 -18.06 15.35
C ALA A 29 3.27 -16.99 14.31
N ASP A 30 2.41 -16.03 14.67
CA ASP A 30 2.05 -14.92 13.77
C ASP A 30 3.27 -14.09 13.34
N LYS A 31 4.25 -13.89 14.22
CA LYS A 31 5.49 -13.16 13.85
C LYS A 31 6.33 -13.88 12.81
N ILE A 32 6.27 -15.22 12.74
CA ILE A 32 7.04 -16.01 11.78
C ILE A 32 6.39 -15.96 10.40
N PHE A 33 5.06 -16.05 10.34
CA PHE A 33 4.30 -16.15 9.08
C PHE A 33 3.81 -14.79 8.54
N ASN A 34 3.75 -13.75 9.39
CA ASN A 34 3.34 -12.42 8.93
C ASN A 34 4.53 -11.64 8.38
N ILE A 35 4.33 -11.11 7.18
CA ILE A 35 5.24 -10.14 6.57
C ILE A 35 5.05 -8.79 7.26
N PRO A 36 6.12 -8.07 7.64
CA PRO A 36 5.99 -6.78 8.28
C PRO A 36 5.22 -5.78 7.40
N ALA A 37 4.41 -4.93 8.03
CA ALA A 37 3.59 -3.96 7.33
C ALA A 37 4.44 -2.97 6.51
N GLY A 38 3.97 -2.63 5.31
CA GLY A 38 4.62 -1.63 4.43
C GLY A 38 5.73 -2.17 3.53
N TYR A 39 6.13 -3.44 3.67
CA TYR A 39 7.14 -4.05 2.79
C TYR A 39 6.56 -4.47 1.43
N LEU A 40 5.34 -5.00 1.42
CA LEU A 40 4.63 -5.33 0.19
C LEU A 40 4.02 -4.05 -0.39
N LYS A 41 4.61 -3.54 -1.47
CA LYS A 41 4.23 -2.27 -2.09
C LYS A 41 3.33 -2.46 -3.30
N ARG A 42 3.31 -3.67 -3.86
CA ARG A 42 2.58 -3.99 -5.09
C ARG A 42 1.70 -5.20 -4.84
N SER A 43 0.48 -5.17 -5.35
CA SER A 43 -0.49 -6.25 -5.25
C SER A 43 -1.19 -6.42 -6.58
N PHE A 44 -1.28 -7.65 -7.08
CA PHE A 44 -1.98 -8.01 -8.31
C PHE A 44 -2.91 -9.16 -7.99
N THR A 45 -4.12 -9.12 -8.52
CA THR A 45 -5.07 -10.22 -8.39
C THR A 45 -5.45 -10.71 -9.78
N ALA A 46 -5.44 -12.03 -9.97
CA ALA A 46 -5.90 -12.71 -11.16
C ALA A 46 -7.09 -13.58 -10.81
N ASP A 47 -8.20 -13.41 -11.54
CA ASP A 47 -9.34 -14.32 -11.49
C ASP A 47 -8.98 -15.64 -12.19
N LEU A 48 -9.21 -16.76 -11.49
CA LEU A 48 -8.96 -18.11 -11.98
C LEU A 48 -10.25 -18.83 -12.41
N GLY A 49 -11.39 -18.14 -12.36
CA GLY A 49 -12.71 -18.68 -12.65
C GLY A 49 -13.34 -19.38 -11.45
N LYS A 50 -14.66 -19.60 -11.51
CA LYS A 50 -15.47 -20.25 -10.45
C LYS A 50 -15.35 -19.56 -9.07
N GLY A 51 -15.00 -18.28 -9.05
CA GLY A 51 -14.75 -17.52 -7.82
C GLY A 51 -13.37 -17.73 -7.20
N ASN A 52 -12.52 -18.58 -7.80
CA ASN A 52 -11.14 -18.79 -7.35
C ASN A 52 -10.27 -17.62 -7.80
N LYS A 53 -9.32 -17.21 -6.95
CA LYS A 53 -8.44 -16.07 -7.20
C LYS A 53 -7.01 -16.39 -6.83
N MET A 54 -6.08 -15.82 -7.58
CA MET A 54 -4.67 -15.75 -7.24
C MET A 54 -4.30 -14.31 -6.95
N GLN A 55 -3.63 -14.05 -5.84
CA GLN A 55 -3.10 -12.73 -5.51
C GLN A 55 -1.58 -12.80 -5.35
N ILE A 56 -0.87 -11.88 -5.99
CA ILE A 56 0.59 -11.77 -5.94
C ILE A 56 0.92 -10.42 -5.32
N GLU A 57 1.68 -10.44 -4.24
CA GLU A 57 2.14 -9.25 -3.55
C GLU A 57 3.66 -9.25 -3.43
N LEU A 58 4.26 -8.12 -3.79
CA LEU A 58 5.70 -7.99 -3.96
C LEU A 58 6.22 -6.71 -3.34
N THR A 59 7.51 -6.73 -3.01
CA THR A 59 8.24 -5.50 -2.72
C THR A 59 8.53 -4.75 -4.01
N ASP A 60 9.07 -5.45 -5.02
CA ASP A 60 9.28 -4.92 -6.35
C ASP A 60 8.81 -5.87 -7.46
N LEU A 61 8.55 -5.33 -8.65
CA LEU A 61 8.13 -6.09 -9.82
C LEU A 61 9.18 -7.09 -10.31
N GLU A 62 10.47 -6.82 -10.10
CA GLU A 62 11.55 -7.76 -10.42
C GLU A 62 11.41 -9.07 -9.63
N ASP A 63 10.77 -9.02 -8.45
CA ASP A 63 10.58 -10.19 -7.59
C ASP A 63 9.59 -11.20 -8.19
N LEU A 64 8.82 -10.80 -9.21
CA LEU A 64 7.87 -11.67 -9.91
C LEU A 64 8.55 -12.88 -10.55
N ASP A 65 9.84 -12.75 -10.89
CA ASP A 65 10.66 -13.84 -11.43
C ASP A 65 10.72 -15.06 -10.50
N ARG A 66 10.53 -14.86 -9.18
CA ARG A 66 10.48 -15.96 -8.20
C ARG A 66 9.26 -16.86 -8.35
N PHE A 67 8.23 -16.37 -9.02
CA PHE A 67 7.02 -17.13 -9.32
C PHE A 67 7.02 -17.69 -10.74
N LYS A 68 8.12 -17.55 -11.49
CA LYS A 68 8.33 -18.34 -12.71
C LYS A 68 8.34 -19.81 -12.30
N ASN A 69 7.44 -20.61 -12.86
CA ASN A 69 7.17 -22.00 -12.48
C ASN A 69 6.30 -22.18 -11.23
N ILE A 70 5.30 -21.32 -11.05
CA ILE A 70 4.28 -21.46 -10.01
C ILE A 70 3.60 -22.84 -10.01
N ASP A 71 3.45 -23.48 -11.18
CA ASP A 71 2.88 -24.82 -11.30
C ASP A 71 3.74 -25.88 -10.57
N SER A 72 5.07 -25.77 -10.65
CA SER A 72 6.00 -26.65 -9.92
C SER A 72 5.93 -26.41 -8.42
N LEU A 73 5.85 -25.14 -8.01
CA LEU A 73 5.68 -24.77 -6.61
C LEU A 73 4.37 -25.34 -6.04
N LEU A 74 3.26 -25.25 -6.79
CA LEU A 74 1.98 -25.82 -6.41
C LEU A 74 2.03 -27.35 -6.33
N ARG A 75 2.70 -28.03 -7.27
CA ARG A 75 2.88 -29.49 -7.22
C ARG A 75 3.66 -29.93 -6.00
N ILE A 76 4.76 -29.24 -5.67
CA ILE A 76 5.56 -29.53 -4.48
C ILE A 76 4.71 -29.33 -3.22
N PHE A 77 3.94 -28.24 -3.16
CA PHE A 77 3.01 -28.00 -2.06
C PHE A 77 2.00 -29.13 -1.90
N LEU A 78 1.33 -29.54 -2.97
CA LEU A 78 0.35 -30.63 -2.94
C LEU A 78 0.97 -31.95 -2.46
N GLN A 79 2.22 -32.22 -2.84
CA GLN A 79 2.98 -33.38 -2.35
C GLN A 79 3.26 -33.29 -0.85
N ASP A 80 3.73 -32.15 -0.36
CA ASP A 80 3.99 -31.95 1.07
C ASP A 80 2.69 -32.03 1.89
N MET A 81 1.57 -31.54 1.34
CA MET A 81 0.26 -31.58 1.97
C MET A 81 -0.38 -32.97 2.00
N ALA A 82 0.10 -33.92 1.20
CA ALA A 82 -0.45 -35.28 1.17
C ALA A 82 -0.35 -35.96 2.55
N ALA A 83 0.72 -35.70 3.31
CA ALA A 83 0.92 -36.24 4.65
C ALA A 83 -0.05 -35.64 5.70
N LEU A 84 -0.66 -34.50 5.41
CA LEU A 84 -1.56 -33.77 6.31
C LEU A 84 -3.03 -33.84 5.84
N LYS A 85 -3.32 -34.66 4.82
CA LYS A 85 -4.64 -34.75 4.20
C LYS A 85 -5.76 -35.04 5.21
N ASP A 86 -5.49 -35.92 6.16
CA ASP A 86 -6.48 -36.33 7.18
C ASP A 86 -6.91 -35.16 8.07
N SER A 87 -5.99 -34.21 8.32
CA SER A 87 -6.26 -32.99 9.11
C SER A 87 -7.08 -31.94 8.35
N LEU A 88 -7.36 -32.17 7.05
CA LEU A 88 -8.00 -31.20 6.15
C LEU A 88 -9.32 -31.73 5.57
N THR A 89 -9.88 -32.78 6.17
CA THR A 89 -11.06 -33.49 5.66
C THR A 89 -12.39 -32.77 5.91
N ASP A 90 -12.47 -31.88 6.89
CA ASP A 90 -13.72 -31.15 7.19
C ASP A 90 -14.01 -30.09 6.12
N GLU A 91 -14.88 -30.39 5.17
CA GLU A 91 -15.24 -29.51 4.04
C GLU A 91 -15.90 -28.20 4.45
N LEU A 92 -16.62 -28.16 5.58
CA LEU A 92 -17.38 -26.98 6.03
C LEU A 92 -16.49 -25.97 6.77
N SER A 93 -15.34 -26.42 7.29
CA SER A 93 -14.34 -25.53 7.87
C SER A 93 -13.57 -24.75 6.79
N ALA A 94 -13.29 -23.48 7.06
CA ALA A 94 -12.35 -22.69 6.27
C ALA A 94 -10.92 -23.02 6.68
N LYS A 95 -10.06 -23.27 5.69
CA LYS A 95 -8.65 -23.63 5.91
C LYS A 95 -7.77 -22.49 5.45
N ARG A 96 -6.88 -22.03 6.33
CA ARG A 96 -5.78 -21.14 5.94
C ARG A 96 -4.47 -21.87 6.14
N ILE A 97 -3.68 -21.99 5.08
CA ILE A 97 -2.39 -22.66 5.09
C ILE A 97 -1.32 -21.64 4.73
N ASP A 98 -0.51 -21.23 5.71
CA ASP A 98 0.68 -20.42 5.48
C ASP A 98 1.87 -21.36 5.21
N TYR A 99 2.41 -21.29 4.00
CA TYR A 99 3.54 -22.07 3.51
C TYR A 99 4.74 -21.13 3.29
N LEU A 100 5.67 -21.13 4.24
CA LEU A 100 6.82 -20.24 4.28
C LEU A 100 8.11 -20.98 3.90
N THR A 101 8.86 -20.44 2.95
CA THR A 101 10.22 -20.92 2.63
C THR A 101 11.24 -19.94 3.15
N ASP A 102 12.17 -20.39 3.98
CA ASP A 102 13.26 -19.55 4.49
C ASP A 102 14.46 -19.48 3.52
N GLU A 103 15.44 -18.64 3.85
CA GLU A 103 16.64 -18.44 3.02
C GLU A 103 17.50 -19.70 2.85
N LEU A 104 17.35 -20.67 3.75
CA LEU A 104 18.05 -21.96 3.70
C LEU A 104 17.25 -23.03 2.95
N GLY A 105 16.09 -22.66 2.37
CA GLY A 105 15.21 -23.57 1.67
C GLY A 105 14.37 -24.47 2.57
N ARG A 106 14.36 -24.23 3.90
CA ARG A 106 13.51 -24.98 4.81
C ARG A 106 12.07 -24.49 4.69
N LYS A 107 11.15 -25.45 4.65
CA LYS A 107 9.71 -25.21 4.53
C LYS A 107 9.09 -25.23 5.93
N LYS A 108 8.29 -24.21 6.23
CA LYS A 108 7.48 -24.14 7.45
C LYS A 108 6.02 -24.06 7.03
N ILE A 109 5.19 -24.91 7.62
CA ILE A 109 3.77 -25.00 7.30
C ILE A 109 3.00 -24.66 8.58
N HIS A 110 2.02 -23.78 8.46
CA HIS A 110 1.09 -23.44 9.52
C HIS A 110 -0.33 -23.51 9.00
N ILE A 111 -1.17 -24.29 9.68
CA ILE A 111 -2.56 -24.52 9.29
C ILE A 111 -3.45 -23.91 10.36
N ARG A 112 -4.39 -23.07 9.95
CA ARG A 112 -5.49 -22.59 10.78
C ARG A 112 -6.79 -23.12 10.22
N LEU A 113 -7.58 -23.72 11.11
CA LEU A 113 -8.92 -24.18 10.83
C LEU A 113 -9.90 -23.24 11.52
N SER A 114 -10.73 -22.57 10.74
CA SER A 114 -11.80 -21.72 11.25
C SER A 114 -13.12 -22.47 11.06
N LYS A 115 -13.79 -22.76 12.18
CA LYS A 115 -15.17 -23.24 12.13
C LYS A 115 -16.08 -22.03 11.96
N PRO A 116 -17.09 -22.08 11.08
CA PRO A 116 -18.02 -20.98 10.95
C PRO A 116 -18.83 -20.80 12.25
N ASP A 117 -19.13 -19.56 12.61
CA ASP A 117 -19.90 -19.23 13.83
C ASP A 117 -21.33 -19.79 13.80
N GLY A 118 -21.81 -20.20 12.63
CA GLY A 118 -23.10 -20.84 12.44
C GLY A 118 -23.13 -21.73 11.20
N ALA A 119 -24.19 -22.52 11.07
CA ALA A 119 -24.42 -23.34 9.89
C ALA A 119 -25.26 -22.56 8.87
N SER A 120 -24.76 -22.44 7.64
CA SER A 120 -25.52 -21.91 6.52
C SER A 120 -26.00 -23.06 5.64
N PHE A 121 -27.21 -22.94 5.11
CA PHE A 121 -27.79 -23.94 4.23
C PHE A 121 -28.41 -23.27 3.02
N LEU A 122 -28.30 -23.92 1.87
CA LEU A 122 -28.98 -23.55 0.64
C LEU A 122 -30.11 -24.55 0.39
N LEU A 123 -31.35 -24.04 0.28
CA LEU A 123 -32.50 -24.84 -0.11
C LEU A 123 -32.77 -24.62 -1.60
N GLN A 124 -32.54 -25.63 -2.42
CA GLN A 124 -32.78 -25.56 -3.86
C GLN A 124 -33.60 -26.78 -4.31
N GLN A 125 -34.78 -26.53 -4.88
CA GLN A 125 -35.70 -27.58 -5.38
C GLN A 125 -36.05 -28.65 -4.33
N GLY A 126 -36.21 -28.25 -3.07
CA GLY A 126 -36.54 -29.16 -1.96
C GLY A 126 -35.34 -29.91 -1.38
N ASN A 127 -34.14 -29.78 -1.96
CA ASN A 127 -32.92 -30.34 -1.40
C ASN A 127 -32.21 -29.29 -0.53
N LEU A 128 -31.90 -29.67 0.71
CA LEU A 128 -31.14 -28.85 1.65
C LEU A 128 -29.66 -29.25 1.58
N SER A 129 -28.81 -28.30 1.24
CA SER A 129 -27.35 -28.50 1.19
C SER A 129 -26.66 -27.56 2.16
N ALA A 130 -25.68 -28.05 2.92
CA ALA A 130 -24.83 -27.20 3.73
C ALA A 130 -23.99 -26.28 2.84
N LEU A 131 -23.91 -25.00 3.19
CA LEU A 131 -23.23 -23.97 2.42
C LEU A 131 -22.01 -23.46 3.19
N LYS A 132 -20.83 -23.63 2.60
CA LYS A 132 -19.60 -23.01 3.05
C LYS A 132 -19.51 -21.59 2.49
N LEU A 133 -19.42 -20.59 3.37
CA LEU A 133 -19.35 -19.18 2.97
C LEU A 133 -17.92 -18.67 2.78
N GLU A 134 -16.97 -19.24 3.52
CA GLU A 134 -15.57 -18.83 3.49
C GLU A 134 -14.75 -19.68 2.52
N GLN A 135 -13.79 -19.05 1.84
CA GLN A 135 -12.86 -19.74 0.94
C GLN A 135 -11.66 -20.32 1.72
N ASP A 136 -11.15 -21.45 1.25
CA ASP A 136 -9.84 -21.92 1.66
C ASP A 136 -8.76 -21.01 1.08
N THR A 137 -7.73 -20.73 1.88
CA THR A 137 -6.64 -19.83 1.52
C THR A 137 -5.30 -20.53 1.67
N VAL A 138 -4.49 -20.52 0.62
CA VAL A 138 -3.09 -20.99 0.66
C VAL A 138 -2.17 -19.82 0.39
N ILE A 139 -1.23 -19.57 1.30
CA ILE A 139 -0.33 -18.42 1.26
C ILE A 139 1.11 -18.92 1.17
N PHE A 140 1.72 -18.76 0.01
CA PHE A 140 3.15 -18.91 -0.19
C PHE A 140 3.83 -17.61 0.19
N SER A 141 4.77 -17.66 1.12
CA SER A 141 5.53 -16.48 1.52
C SER A 141 7.01 -16.79 1.64
N GLY A 142 7.82 -15.74 1.55
CA GLY A 142 9.25 -15.85 1.76
C GLY A 142 9.90 -14.48 1.73
N SER A 143 11.20 -14.51 2.02
CA SER A 143 12.01 -13.32 2.08
C SER A 143 13.41 -13.63 1.58
N TYR A 144 14.08 -12.64 1.01
CA TYR A 144 15.42 -12.81 0.53
C TYR A 144 16.20 -11.50 0.55
N VAL A 145 17.52 -11.63 0.67
CA VAL A 145 18.44 -10.51 0.62
C VAL A 145 18.71 -10.11 -0.83
N TYR A 146 18.19 -8.95 -1.23
CA TYR A 146 18.47 -8.32 -2.53
C TYR A 146 19.70 -7.42 -2.42
N LYS A 147 20.69 -7.66 -3.29
CA LYS A 147 21.95 -6.91 -3.33
C LYS A 147 22.04 -6.16 -4.65
N VAL A 148 22.10 -4.83 -4.59
CA VAL A 148 22.32 -3.99 -5.77
C VAL A 148 23.76 -3.52 -5.77
N THR A 149 24.47 -3.86 -6.84
CA THR A 149 25.72 -3.23 -7.21
C THR A 149 25.41 -2.19 -8.28
N SER A 150 25.37 -0.92 -7.90
CA SER A 150 25.24 0.18 -8.85
C SER A 150 26.62 0.78 -9.12
N THR A 151 26.85 1.25 -10.34
CA THR A 151 28.05 2.01 -10.70
C THR A 151 28.00 3.46 -10.17
N LEU A 152 26.80 3.98 -9.91
CA LEU A 152 26.58 5.38 -9.51
C LEU A 152 26.18 5.54 -8.04
N LEU A 153 25.56 4.51 -7.44
CA LEU A 153 25.12 4.51 -6.04
C LEU A 153 25.96 3.55 -5.21
N LYS A 154 26.13 3.86 -3.92
CA LYS A 154 26.76 2.92 -2.98
C LYS A 154 26.00 1.59 -3.02
N PRO A 155 26.70 0.45 -3.11
CA PRO A 155 26.06 -0.84 -3.02
C PRO A 155 25.21 -0.91 -1.75
N PHE A 156 23.97 -1.37 -1.90
CA PHE A 156 23.07 -1.55 -0.77
C PHE A 156 22.47 -2.94 -0.78
N THR A 157 22.09 -3.36 0.41
CA THR A 157 21.47 -4.65 0.66
C THR A 157 20.12 -4.38 1.30
N GLU A 158 19.06 -4.93 0.71
CA GLU A 158 17.68 -4.76 1.17
C GLU A 158 17.03 -6.14 1.35
N MET A 159 16.29 -6.32 2.44
CA MET A 159 15.47 -7.51 2.63
C MET A 159 14.14 -7.32 1.90
N ARG A 160 13.88 -8.16 0.89
CA ARG A 160 12.65 -8.13 0.11
C ARG A 160 11.75 -9.28 0.51
N TYR A 161 10.45 -9.01 0.56
CA TYR A 161 9.41 -9.97 0.86
C TYR A 161 8.53 -10.19 -0.36
N TYR A 162 8.00 -11.40 -0.47
CA TYR A 162 7.00 -11.76 -1.46
C TYR A 162 5.90 -12.61 -0.82
N ARG A 163 4.70 -12.52 -1.39
CA ARG A 163 3.54 -13.32 -1.01
C ARG A 163 2.74 -13.69 -2.25
N LEU A 164 2.33 -14.95 -2.33
CA LEU A 164 1.43 -15.47 -3.33
C LEU A 164 0.31 -16.19 -2.60
N SER A 165 -0.91 -15.72 -2.78
CA SER A 165 -2.10 -16.24 -2.11
C SER A 165 -3.05 -16.85 -3.13
N PHE A 166 -3.53 -18.04 -2.87
CA PHE A 166 -4.65 -18.64 -3.59
C PHE A 166 -5.87 -18.64 -2.69
N PHE A 167 -6.97 -18.13 -3.22
CA PHE A 167 -8.29 -18.16 -2.59
C PHE A 167 -9.15 -19.11 -3.42
N VAL A 168 -9.53 -20.24 -2.83
CA VAL A 168 -10.26 -21.31 -3.51
C VAL A 168 -11.45 -21.76 -2.69
N ASN A 169 -12.52 -22.17 -3.35
CA ASN A 169 -13.71 -22.66 -2.62
C ASN A 169 -13.38 -23.93 -1.81
N GLN A 170 -12.63 -24.85 -2.43
CA GLN A 170 -12.12 -26.06 -1.79
C GLN A 170 -10.62 -26.25 -2.06
N LEU A 171 -9.87 -26.69 -1.06
CA LEU A 171 -8.43 -26.95 -1.21
C LEU A 171 -8.10 -27.95 -2.34
N SER A 172 -9.00 -28.90 -2.62
CA SER A 172 -8.87 -29.86 -3.74
C SER A 172 -8.85 -29.21 -5.12
N ASP A 173 -9.44 -28.02 -5.27
CA ASP A 173 -9.49 -27.28 -6.53
C ASP A 173 -8.10 -26.87 -7.01
N LEU A 174 -7.12 -26.75 -6.10
CA LEU A 174 -5.73 -26.44 -6.41
C LEU A 174 -5.12 -27.43 -7.42
N ASN A 175 -5.53 -28.70 -7.39
CA ASN A 175 -5.05 -29.71 -8.35
C ASN A 175 -5.41 -29.34 -9.80
N GLY A 176 -6.56 -28.69 -10.02
CA GLY A 176 -7.00 -28.25 -11.34
C GLY A 176 -6.37 -26.92 -11.78
N LEU A 177 -5.84 -26.14 -10.84
CA LEU A 177 -5.27 -24.82 -11.14
C LEU A 177 -3.91 -24.89 -11.85
N SER A 178 -3.17 -25.99 -11.73
CA SER A 178 -1.91 -26.15 -12.49
C SER A 178 -2.10 -26.14 -14.01
N SER A 179 -3.33 -26.39 -14.50
CA SER A 179 -3.71 -26.24 -15.91
C SER A 179 -4.33 -24.89 -16.26
N ALA A 180 -4.55 -24.00 -15.29
CA ALA A 180 -5.27 -22.74 -15.46
C ALA A 180 -4.41 -21.59 -16.04
N GLY A 181 -3.27 -21.91 -16.64
CA GLY A 181 -2.38 -20.90 -17.23
C GLY A 181 -1.78 -19.94 -16.21
N LEU A 182 -1.49 -20.39 -14.98
CA LEU A 182 -0.95 -19.54 -13.91
C LEU A 182 0.33 -18.82 -14.33
N ASN A 183 1.25 -19.54 -14.99
CA ASN A 183 2.46 -18.97 -15.56
C ASN A 183 2.16 -17.91 -16.65
N GLU A 184 1.09 -18.04 -17.43
CA GLU A 184 0.68 -17.05 -18.41
C GLU A 184 0.17 -15.76 -17.74
N LYS A 185 -0.59 -15.89 -16.65
CA LYS A 185 -1.04 -14.73 -15.85
C LYS A 185 0.16 -13.98 -15.27
N ILE A 186 1.14 -14.70 -14.72
CA ILE A 186 2.40 -14.11 -14.22
C ILE A 186 3.14 -13.41 -15.35
N ASN A 187 3.32 -14.06 -16.50
CA ASN A 187 3.98 -13.44 -17.65
C ASN A 187 3.24 -12.19 -18.15
N THR A 188 1.90 -12.19 -18.08
CA THR A 188 1.08 -11.03 -18.43
C THR A 188 1.30 -9.88 -17.44
N ILE A 189 1.34 -10.16 -16.13
CA ILE A 189 1.70 -9.17 -15.11
C ILE A 189 3.13 -8.64 -15.35
N GLN A 190 4.08 -9.50 -15.69
CA GLN A 190 5.45 -9.09 -16.01
C GLN A 190 5.53 -8.17 -17.24
N LYS A 191 4.78 -8.49 -18.29
CA LYS A 191 4.72 -7.64 -19.51
C LYS A 191 3.95 -6.34 -19.26
N SER A 192 3.00 -6.35 -18.32
CA SER A 192 2.16 -5.19 -17.99
C SER A 192 2.93 -4.00 -17.41
N GLN A 193 4.18 -4.19 -17.00
CA GLN A 193 5.05 -3.11 -16.50
C GLN A 193 5.16 -1.94 -17.49
N LYS A 194 5.20 -2.27 -18.80
CA LYS A 194 5.28 -1.27 -19.87
C LYS A 194 3.91 -0.78 -20.32
N LEU A 195 2.85 -1.49 -19.98
CA LEU A 195 1.49 -1.20 -20.43
C LEU A 195 0.84 -0.11 -19.56
N ARG A 196 -0.19 0.52 -20.12
CA ARG A 196 -1.01 1.50 -19.41
C ARG A 196 -2.09 0.78 -18.62
N TRP A 197 -2.24 1.15 -17.36
CA TRP A 197 -3.34 0.70 -16.51
C TRP A 197 -4.46 1.76 -16.51
N VAL A 198 -5.71 1.30 -16.52
CA VAL A 198 -6.90 2.15 -16.51
C VAL A 198 -7.77 1.74 -15.33
N LYS A 199 -8.27 2.74 -14.61
CA LYS A 199 -9.18 2.55 -13.50
C LYS A 199 -10.59 2.27 -14.02
N SER A 200 -11.21 1.20 -13.55
CA SER A 200 -12.60 0.82 -13.84
C SER A 200 -13.55 1.49 -12.85
N ASN A 201 -14.86 1.33 -13.10
CA ASN A 201 -15.93 1.91 -12.28
C ASN A 201 -16.02 1.26 -10.88
N ASP A 202 -15.44 0.07 -10.70
CA ASP A 202 -15.36 -0.67 -9.45
C ASP A 202 -14.15 -0.29 -8.57
N ASP A 203 -13.52 0.85 -8.86
CA ASP A 203 -12.32 1.36 -8.20
C ASP A 203 -11.03 0.53 -8.43
N THR A 204 -11.09 -0.55 -9.22
CA THR A 204 -9.94 -1.39 -9.52
C THR A 204 -9.21 -0.94 -10.79
N TRP A 205 -7.92 -1.27 -10.87
CA TRP A 205 -7.07 -0.97 -12.02
C TRP A 205 -6.90 -2.21 -12.89
N HIS A 206 -7.15 -2.08 -14.19
CA HIS A 206 -6.93 -3.14 -15.18
C HIS A 206 -5.91 -2.72 -16.24
N ILE A 207 -5.35 -3.71 -16.93
CA ILE A 207 -4.46 -3.47 -18.06
C ILE A 207 -5.29 -2.99 -19.25
N LYS A 208 -4.97 -1.82 -19.81
CA LYS A 208 -5.66 -1.28 -20.99
C LYS A 208 -5.48 -2.22 -22.18
N ASN A 209 -6.57 -2.66 -22.78
CA ASN A 209 -6.57 -3.63 -23.91
C ASN A 209 -5.83 -4.94 -23.57
N GLY A 210 -5.68 -5.26 -22.29
CA GLY A 210 -5.06 -6.49 -21.82
C GLY A 210 -6.09 -7.44 -21.22
N ASP A 211 -5.58 -8.47 -20.55
CA ASP A 211 -6.38 -9.44 -19.83
C ASP A 211 -7.12 -8.77 -18.65
N GLN A 212 -8.46 -8.70 -18.75
CA GLN A 212 -9.32 -8.07 -17.76
C GLN A 212 -9.46 -8.90 -16.49
N SER A 213 -9.12 -10.20 -16.53
CA SER A 213 -9.12 -11.04 -15.32
C SER A 213 -7.99 -10.66 -14.35
N ILE A 214 -7.01 -9.87 -14.79
CA ILE A 214 -5.93 -9.33 -13.98
C ILE A 214 -6.26 -7.90 -13.58
N TYR A 215 -6.29 -7.64 -12.28
CA TYR A 215 -6.57 -6.34 -11.71
C TYR A 215 -5.70 -6.03 -10.50
N SER A 216 -5.69 -4.78 -10.08
CA SER A 216 -5.03 -4.33 -8.86
C SER A 216 -5.88 -3.29 -8.13
N ASN A 217 -5.91 -3.37 -6.81
CA ASN A 217 -6.61 -2.38 -5.98
C ASN A 217 -5.85 -1.04 -5.91
N HIS A 218 -4.61 -1.01 -6.38
CA HIS A 218 -3.76 0.18 -6.41
C HIS A 218 -3.18 0.36 -7.80
N GLN A 219 -2.80 1.58 -8.17
CA GLN A 219 -2.19 1.82 -9.47
C GLN A 219 -0.83 1.09 -9.56
N PRO A 220 -0.63 0.11 -10.48
CA PRO A 220 0.58 -0.72 -10.45
C PRO A 220 1.85 -0.01 -10.94
N ARG A 221 1.68 1.02 -11.77
CA ARG A 221 2.77 1.84 -12.33
C ARG A 221 2.66 3.25 -11.80
N GLY A 222 3.80 3.86 -11.47
CA GLY A 222 3.81 5.24 -10.99
C GLY A 222 3.23 5.39 -9.59
N TYR A 223 3.33 4.34 -8.76
CA TYR A 223 3.37 4.54 -7.30
C TYR A 223 4.65 5.32 -6.97
N VAL A 224 4.66 6.59 -7.34
CA VAL A 224 5.32 7.62 -6.58
C VAL A 224 4.52 7.59 -5.29
N SER A 225 5.11 7.13 -4.20
CA SER A 225 4.42 7.15 -2.92
C SER A 225 4.10 8.62 -2.60
N GLY A 226 2.93 9.10 -3.00
CA GLY A 226 2.49 10.47 -2.74
C GLY A 226 2.44 10.75 -1.23
N THR A 227 2.57 9.72 -0.41
CA THR A 227 2.37 9.79 1.04
C THR A 227 3.29 8.91 1.90
N GLY A 228 4.34 8.21 1.43
CA GLY A 228 5.19 7.55 2.47
C GLY A 228 6.38 6.61 2.21
N ALA A 229 6.78 6.21 1.00
CA ALA A 229 7.74 5.09 0.85
C ALA A 229 8.90 5.24 -0.16
N GLY A 230 8.94 6.28 -1.00
CA GLY A 230 10.00 6.42 -2.03
C GLY A 230 10.33 7.87 -2.39
N ASP A 231 11.41 8.02 -3.16
CA ASP A 231 11.92 9.30 -3.64
C ASP A 231 11.04 9.86 -4.76
N TYR A 232 10.90 11.19 -4.84
CA TYR A 232 10.09 11.83 -5.88
C TYR A 232 10.55 13.22 -6.26
N LEU A 233 10.29 13.61 -7.51
CA LEU A 233 10.33 14.99 -7.99
C LEU A 233 8.89 15.46 -8.16
N THR A 234 8.56 16.63 -7.63
CA THR A 234 7.23 17.23 -7.71
C THR A 234 7.31 18.67 -8.21
N SER A 235 6.28 19.10 -8.93
CA SER A 235 6.07 20.50 -9.28
C SER A 235 5.12 21.11 -8.25
N LEU A 236 5.49 22.27 -7.71
CA LEU A 236 4.75 22.99 -6.68
C LEU A 236 4.16 24.26 -7.30
N THR A 237 2.85 24.29 -7.50
CA THR A 237 2.14 25.51 -7.91
C THR A 237 1.19 25.91 -6.79
N THR A 238 1.19 27.17 -6.39
CA THR A 238 0.30 27.69 -5.36
C THR A 238 -0.21 29.06 -5.74
N ILE A 239 -1.50 29.27 -5.59
CA ILE A 239 -2.17 30.57 -5.71
C ILE A 239 -2.76 30.84 -4.32
N SER A 240 -2.40 31.95 -3.71
CA SER A 240 -2.85 32.27 -2.34
C SER A 240 -3.11 33.75 -2.16
N ILE A 241 -3.99 34.09 -1.21
CA ILE A 241 -4.22 35.47 -0.77
C ILE A 241 -3.72 35.55 0.67
N GLN A 242 -2.83 36.50 0.96
CA GLN A 242 -2.25 36.68 2.29
C GLN A 242 -2.61 38.06 2.82
N ASN A 243 -2.84 38.18 4.13
CA ASN A 243 -2.93 39.49 4.78
C ASN A 243 -1.51 39.99 5.07
N TYR A 244 -1.09 41.07 4.44
CA TYR A 244 0.17 41.74 4.69
C TYR A 244 -0.09 43.18 5.11
N LYS A 245 0.23 43.52 6.36
CA LYS A 245 0.01 44.87 6.94
C LYS A 245 -1.41 45.40 6.70
N ASN A 246 -2.43 44.57 6.94
CA ASN A 246 -3.85 44.88 6.74
C ASN A 246 -4.32 44.95 5.28
N TYR A 247 -3.49 44.56 4.31
CA TYR A 247 -3.88 44.45 2.91
C TYR A 247 -3.98 42.98 2.49
N PHE A 248 -5.00 42.65 1.70
CA PHE A 248 -5.06 41.36 1.01
C PHE A 248 -4.19 41.40 -0.24
N VAL A 249 -3.16 40.56 -0.24
CA VAL A 249 -2.15 40.49 -1.29
C VAL A 249 -2.28 39.15 -1.98
N PRO A 250 -2.77 39.08 -3.22
CA PRO A 250 -2.71 37.86 -4.01
C PRO A 250 -1.26 37.52 -4.31
N SER A 251 -0.98 36.23 -4.37
CA SER A 251 0.35 35.70 -4.66
C SER A 251 0.25 34.42 -5.46
N VAL A 252 1.25 34.22 -6.31
CA VAL A 252 1.43 33.00 -7.10
C VAL A 252 2.85 32.52 -6.86
N SER A 253 3.02 31.23 -6.63
CA SER A 253 4.34 30.63 -6.57
C SER A 253 4.41 29.37 -7.43
N LEU A 254 5.54 29.22 -8.12
CA LEU A 254 5.91 28.06 -8.92
C LEU A 254 7.25 27.53 -8.42
N GLY A 255 7.37 26.22 -8.26
CA GLY A 255 8.56 25.61 -7.72
C GLY A 255 8.71 24.14 -8.07
N ILE A 256 9.84 23.60 -7.66
CA ILE A 256 10.14 22.17 -7.73
C ILE A 256 10.44 21.65 -6.33
N GLY A 257 10.07 20.42 -6.06
CA GLY A 257 10.34 19.72 -4.80
C GLY A 257 10.96 18.35 -5.03
N LEU A 258 11.92 17.98 -4.21
CA LEU A 258 12.54 16.66 -4.15
C LEU A 258 12.18 16.03 -2.81
N GLY A 259 11.58 14.83 -2.84
CA GLY A 259 11.39 13.98 -1.68
C GLY A 259 12.42 12.85 -1.69
N PHE A 260 13.04 12.59 -0.55
CA PHE A 260 13.95 11.48 -0.30
C PHE A 260 13.43 10.63 0.86
N ASN A 261 13.51 9.31 0.74
CA ASN A 261 13.03 8.36 1.74
C ASN A 261 14.01 7.22 1.94
N ASN A 262 14.44 6.99 3.18
CA ASN A 262 15.34 5.89 3.55
C ASN A 262 14.66 4.79 4.40
N GLY A 263 13.33 4.73 4.41
CA GLY A 263 12.53 3.76 5.17
C GLY A 263 12.31 4.11 6.64
N LYS A 264 13.15 4.98 7.22
CA LYS A 264 13.00 5.46 8.62
C LYS A 264 12.62 6.93 8.70
N VAL A 265 13.11 7.71 7.74
CA VAL A 265 12.96 9.16 7.68
C VAL A 265 12.64 9.56 6.25
N LYS A 266 11.64 10.43 6.10
CA LYS A 266 11.32 11.15 4.88
C LYS A 266 11.90 12.56 4.97
N GLN A 267 12.60 13.00 3.94
CA GLN A 267 13.10 14.37 3.79
C GLN A 267 12.48 14.97 2.53
N GLU A 268 12.05 16.21 2.60
CA GLU A 268 11.52 16.95 1.45
C GLU A 268 12.27 18.27 1.36
N MET A 269 12.83 18.54 0.19
CA MET A 269 13.46 19.81 -0.16
C MET A 269 12.64 20.46 -1.26
N GLY A 270 12.46 21.77 -1.24
CA GLY A 270 11.75 22.44 -2.32
C GLY A 270 12.24 23.85 -2.53
N LEU A 271 12.22 24.29 -3.79
CA LEU A 271 12.57 25.64 -4.18
C LEU A 271 11.38 26.24 -4.92
N LEU A 272 10.85 27.34 -4.39
CA LEU A 272 9.69 28.03 -4.95
C LEU A 272 10.04 29.48 -5.30
N LEU A 273 9.78 29.87 -6.54
CA LEU A 273 9.72 31.25 -6.97
C LEU A 273 8.31 31.75 -6.71
N GLY A 274 8.18 32.73 -5.82
CA GLY A 274 6.90 33.33 -5.45
C GLY A 274 6.85 34.80 -5.81
N THR A 275 5.67 35.26 -6.18
CA THR A 275 5.38 36.66 -6.49
C THR A 275 4.18 37.10 -5.69
N GLN A 276 4.29 38.24 -5.01
CA GLN A 276 3.21 38.96 -4.34
C GLN A 276 2.85 40.19 -5.15
N PHE A 277 1.55 40.43 -5.36
CA PHE A 277 1.04 41.57 -6.11
C PHE A 277 0.33 42.55 -5.17
N PHE A 278 0.81 43.77 -5.11
CA PHE A 278 0.21 44.86 -4.35
C PHE A 278 -0.44 45.85 -5.33
N PHE A 279 -1.57 46.41 -4.93
CA PHE A 279 -2.30 47.39 -5.74
C PHE A 279 -2.47 48.65 -4.91
N SER A 280 -1.87 49.76 -5.31
CA SER A 280 -2.04 51.05 -4.63
C SER A 280 -1.99 52.21 -5.62
N LYS A 281 -2.50 53.37 -5.22
CA LYS A 281 -2.44 54.58 -6.05
C LYS A 281 -1.07 55.23 -5.92
N ASN A 282 -0.50 55.68 -7.04
CA ASN A 282 0.72 56.47 -7.05
C ASN A 282 0.45 57.93 -6.63
N ALA A 283 1.49 58.77 -6.61
CA ALA A 283 1.38 60.19 -6.22
C ALA A 283 0.41 60.99 -7.11
N GLN A 284 0.16 60.53 -8.33
CA GLN A 284 -0.77 61.13 -9.30
C GLN A 284 -2.20 60.57 -9.18
N GLY A 285 -2.46 59.68 -8.22
CA GLY A 285 -3.77 59.07 -7.99
C GLY A 285 -4.12 57.90 -8.91
N SER A 286 -3.22 57.51 -9.83
CA SER A 286 -3.40 56.39 -10.75
C SER A 286 -3.11 55.06 -10.05
N LEU A 287 -3.95 54.05 -10.31
CA LEU A 287 -3.75 52.70 -9.79
C LEU A 287 -2.48 52.09 -10.41
N GLN A 288 -1.55 51.65 -9.55
CA GLN A 288 -0.31 50.99 -9.94
C GLN A 288 -0.22 49.63 -9.25
N THR A 289 0.28 48.64 -10.00
CA THR A 289 0.57 47.31 -9.47
C THR A 289 2.05 47.23 -9.11
N TYR A 290 2.35 46.89 -7.86
CA TYR A 290 3.70 46.63 -7.39
C TYR A 290 3.90 45.13 -7.23
N ARG A 291 5.08 44.67 -7.62
CA ARG A 291 5.44 43.25 -7.59
C ARG A 291 6.57 43.04 -6.58
N ASN A 292 6.43 42.03 -5.73
CA ASN A 292 7.51 41.59 -4.86
C ASN A 292 7.78 40.10 -5.10
N ASP A 293 8.95 39.80 -5.65
CA ASP A 293 9.38 38.44 -5.96
C ASP A 293 10.26 37.89 -4.85
N PHE A 294 10.10 36.62 -4.51
CA PHE A 294 10.87 35.97 -3.46
C PHE A 294 11.19 34.52 -3.83
N LEU A 295 12.37 34.07 -3.42
CA LEU A 295 12.80 32.68 -3.55
C LEU A 295 12.65 32.00 -2.20
N THR A 296 11.78 30.98 -2.12
CA THR A 296 11.56 30.21 -0.90
C THR A 296 12.24 28.85 -1.00
N PHE A 297 13.17 28.60 -0.10
CA PHE A 297 13.67 27.25 0.15
C PHE A 297 12.85 26.60 1.26
N THR A 298 12.37 25.39 1.02
CA THR A 298 11.61 24.60 1.98
C THR A 298 12.39 23.32 2.30
N TYR A 299 12.47 22.99 3.58
CA TYR A 299 13.01 21.73 4.06
C TYR A 299 12.05 21.14 5.08
N LYS A 300 11.60 19.91 4.85
CA LYS A 300 10.77 19.16 5.80
C LYS A 300 11.42 17.82 6.08
N ARG A 301 11.33 17.36 7.32
CA ARG A 301 11.84 16.06 7.74
C ARG A 301 10.81 15.37 8.64
N PHE A 302 10.42 14.16 8.28
CA PHE A 302 9.41 13.38 8.99
C PHE A 302 9.97 12.01 9.37
N PRO A 303 9.84 11.56 10.62
CA PRO A 303 10.03 10.15 10.95
C PRO A 303 8.86 9.33 10.38
N LEU A 304 9.14 8.12 9.88
CA LEU A 304 8.13 7.22 9.32
C LEU A 304 7.57 6.20 10.33
N GLU A 305 8.10 6.18 11.56
CA GLU A 305 7.55 5.37 12.65
C GLU A 305 6.31 6.01 13.28
N LYS A 306 5.29 5.19 13.58
CA LYS A 306 3.95 5.56 14.10
C LYS A 306 3.93 6.32 15.44
N ARG A 307 5.07 6.71 16.03
CA ARG A 307 5.15 7.36 17.34
C ARG A 307 6.25 8.43 17.36
N MET A 308 5.94 9.69 16.99
CA MET A 308 6.33 10.91 17.73
C MET A 308 6.23 12.20 16.91
N MET A 309 6.14 13.30 17.67
CA MET A 309 5.95 14.71 17.31
C MET A 309 6.71 15.24 16.08
N PHE A 310 5.98 16.06 15.33
CA PHE A 310 6.44 16.84 14.19
C PHE A 310 7.46 17.92 14.59
N ARG A 311 8.52 18.09 13.78
CA ARG A 311 9.38 19.29 13.80
C ARG A 311 9.37 19.94 12.43
N PHE A 312 8.82 21.15 12.34
CA PHE A 312 8.85 21.98 11.14
C PHE A 312 9.98 23.01 11.27
N PHE A 313 10.81 23.14 10.25
CA PHE A 313 11.76 24.23 10.11
C PHE A 313 11.42 25.00 8.84
N PHE A 314 11.05 26.28 8.99
CA PHE A 314 10.83 27.20 7.87
C PHE A 314 11.97 28.22 7.85
N TYR A 315 12.75 28.23 6.77
CA TYR A 315 13.73 29.29 6.51
C TYR A 315 13.22 30.13 5.34
N LYS A 316 12.88 31.40 5.60
CA LYS A 316 12.46 32.36 4.58
C LYS A 316 13.58 33.37 4.37
N TRP A 317 14.17 33.38 3.18
CA TRP A 317 15.17 34.36 2.79
C TRP A 317 14.48 35.45 1.97
N PHE A 318 14.73 36.71 2.30
CA PHE A 318 14.23 37.86 1.55
C PHE A 318 15.35 38.38 0.65
N PHE A 319 15.13 38.35 -0.66
CA PHE A 319 15.93 39.12 -1.61
C PHE A 319 15.05 40.25 -2.11
N PHE A 320 15.43 41.50 -1.80
CA PHE A 320 14.81 42.66 -2.40
C PHE A 320 15.44 42.88 -3.77
N TRP A 321 14.66 42.70 -4.84
CA TRP A 321 15.00 43.24 -6.14
C TRP A 321 14.25 44.56 -6.28
N LEU A 322 14.97 45.67 -6.19
CA LEU A 322 14.43 46.99 -6.56
C LEU A 322 14.36 47.01 -8.09
N PRO A 323 13.17 47.21 -8.69
CA PRO A 323 13.11 47.58 -10.09
C PRO A 323 13.54 49.06 -10.23
N ASP A 324 14.35 49.34 -11.25
CA ASP A 324 14.55 50.70 -11.77
C ASP A 324 13.23 51.30 -12.28
#